data_AF-A0A1A8FTS5-F1
#
_entry.id   AF-A0A1A8FTS5-F1
#
_cell.length_a   1.000
_cell.length_b   1.000
_cell.length_c   1.000
_cell.angle_alpha   90.00
_cell.angle_beta   90.00
_cell.angle_gamma   90.00
#
_symmetry.space_group_name_H-M   'P 1'
#
loop_
_entity.id
_entity.type
_entity.pdbx_description
1 polymer ?
#
loop_
_entity_poly.entity_id
_entity_poly.type
_entity_poly.pdbx_seq_one_letter_code
_entity_poly.pdbx_strand_id
1 'polypeptide(L)'
;LKFSFKIKLVDDGLYGAPEPNGSWTGMVGELINRKADLAVAGFTITSEREKVIDFSKPFMTLGISILYRVHLARKPGYFSFLDPFSPAV
;
A
#
# COMPACT_ATOMS: atom_id res chain seq x y z
N LEU A 1 3.21 26.57 -12.51
CA LEU A 1 4.58 26.41 -11.98
C LEU A 1 5.52 26.11 -13.15
N LYS A 2 6.70 26.72 -13.20
CA LYS A 2 7.71 26.51 -14.25
C LYS A 2 9.06 26.22 -13.57
N PHE A 3 9.26 24.98 -13.16
CA PHE A 3 10.53 24.52 -12.58
C PHE A 3 10.98 23.24 -13.27
N SER A 4 12.30 23.03 -13.31
CA SER A 4 12.91 21.81 -13.80
C SER A 4 13.00 20.79 -12.67
N PHE A 5 12.84 19.51 -12.99
CA PHE A 5 12.93 18.42 -12.03
C PHE A 5 13.77 17.29 -12.60
N LYS A 6 14.33 16.48 -11.70
CA LYS A 6 14.98 15.22 -12.02
C LYS A 6 14.30 14.13 -11.22
N ILE A 7 13.79 13.11 -11.90
CA ILE A 7 13.20 11.96 -11.23
C ILE A 7 14.34 11.04 -10.78
N LYS A 8 14.28 10.62 -9.53
CA LYS A 8 15.17 9.66 -8.91
C LYS A 8 14.30 8.61 -8.22
N LEU A 9 14.67 7.34 -8.35
CA LEU A 9 14.11 6.30 -7.50
C LEU A 9 14.75 6.38 -6.11
N VAL A 10 13.94 6.18 -5.08
CA VAL A 10 14.43 6.11 -3.70
C VAL A 10 15.39 4.92 -3.55
N ASP A 11 16.48 5.12 -2.81
CA ASP A 11 17.59 4.16 -2.79
C ASP A 11 17.20 2.77 -2.24
N ASP A 12 16.29 2.72 -1.27
CA ASP A 12 15.85 1.49 -0.59
C ASP A 12 14.51 0.92 -1.08
N GLY A 13 13.85 1.60 -2.03
CA GLY A 13 12.52 1.24 -2.53
C GLY A 13 11.36 1.44 -1.55
N LEU A 14 11.55 2.09 -0.40
CA LEU A 14 10.55 2.21 0.65
C LEU A 14 9.84 3.58 0.63
N TYR A 15 8.60 3.62 1.15
CA TYR A 15 7.88 4.88 1.35
C TYR A 15 8.46 5.69 2.52
N GLY A 16 8.77 4.99 3.60
CA GLY A 16 9.36 5.54 4.81
C GLY A 16 8.58 5.18 6.07
N ALA A 17 9.33 4.70 7.04
CA ALA A 17 8.90 4.31 8.37
C ALA A 17 9.96 4.77 9.39
N PRO A 18 9.56 5.08 10.63
CA PRO A 18 10.51 5.43 11.67
C PRO A 18 11.35 4.21 12.05
N GLU A 19 12.60 4.48 12.41
CA GLU A 19 13.54 3.49 12.92
C GLU A 19 13.78 3.69 14.43
N PRO A 20 14.23 2.65 15.15
CA PRO A 20 14.46 2.74 16.60
C PRO A 20 15.49 3.81 17.03
N ASN A 21 16.39 4.18 16.12
CA ASN A 21 17.40 5.23 16.31
C ASN A 21 16.84 6.65 16.07
N GLY A 22 15.56 6.79 15.72
CA GLY A 22 14.91 8.05 15.40
C GLY A 22 15.09 8.52 13.95
N SER A 23 15.83 7.79 13.11
CA SER A 23 15.86 8.07 11.66
C SER A 23 14.62 7.54 10.96
N TRP A 24 14.50 7.89 9.69
CA TRP A 24 13.43 7.44 8.82
C TRP A 24 14.02 6.80 7.58
N THR A 25 13.40 5.71 7.14
CA THR A 25 13.70 5.05 5.87
C THR A 25 12.99 5.72 4.70
N GLY A 26 13.26 5.26 3.48
CA GLY A 26 12.46 5.55 2.31
C GLY A 26 12.43 7.00 1.89
N MET A 27 11.40 7.33 1.12
CA MET A 27 11.17 8.69 0.64
C MET A 27 11.03 9.70 1.80
N VAL A 28 10.41 9.32 2.93
CA VAL A 28 10.38 10.20 4.13
C VAL A 28 11.79 10.53 4.61
N GLY A 29 12.65 9.52 4.73
CA GLY A 29 14.05 9.69 5.12
C GLY A 29 14.84 10.55 4.15
N GLU A 30 14.64 10.38 2.84
CA GLU A 30 15.29 11.22 1.83
C GLU A 30 14.85 12.68 1.92
N LEU A 31 13.57 12.96 2.23
CA LEU A 31 13.08 14.33 2.45
C LEU A 31 13.67 14.97 3.71
N ILE A 32 13.66 14.25 4.84
CA ILE A 32 14.22 14.73 6.11
C ILE A 32 15.71 15.05 5.97
N ASN A 33 16.45 14.17 5.29
CA ASN A 33 17.89 14.33 5.05
C ASN A 33 18.21 15.26 3.87
N ARG A 34 17.20 15.89 3.24
CA ARG A 34 17.35 16.79 2.07
C ARG A 34 18.09 16.15 0.89
N LYS A 35 17.95 14.83 0.73
CA LYS A 35 18.39 14.11 -0.48
C LYS A 35 17.41 14.27 -1.63
N ALA A 36 16.15 14.58 -1.32
CA ALA A 36 15.10 14.91 -2.27
C ALA A 36 14.30 16.12 -1.76
N ASP A 37 13.75 16.92 -2.69
CA ASP A 37 12.93 18.08 -2.35
C ASP A 37 11.42 17.76 -2.33
N LEU A 38 11.01 16.75 -3.12
CA LEU A 38 9.62 16.35 -3.32
C LEU A 38 9.53 14.82 -3.45
N ALA A 39 8.53 14.22 -2.79
CA ALA A 39 8.17 12.82 -2.99
C ALA A 39 6.85 12.73 -3.78
N VAL A 40 6.87 12.06 -4.93
CA VAL A 40 5.70 11.87 -5.79
C VAL A 40 5.43 10.38 -5.95
N ALA A 41 4.43 9.87 -5.25
CA ALA A 41 4.01 8.48 -5.27
C ALA A 41 2.55 8.33 -4.79
N GLY A 42 2.02 7.09 -4.80
CA GLY A 42 0.81 6.73 -4.07
C GLY A 42 1.07 6.78 -2.55
N PHE A 43 1.16 7.99 -2.01
CA PHE A 43 1.71 8.22 -0.68
C PHE A 43 0.61 8.37 0.36
N THR A 44 0.44 7.35 1.21
CA THR A 44 -0.54 7.41 2.30
C THR A 44 -0.15 8.45 3.33
N ILE A 45 -1.04 9.42 3.55
CA ILE A 45 -0.94 10.42 4.62
C ILE A 45 -1.25 9.73 5.95
N THR A 46 -0.29 9.76 6.87
CA THR A 46 -0.44 9.22 8.24
C THR A 46 0.02 10.26 9.25
N SER A 47 -0.57 10.23 10.45
CA SER A 47 -0.21 11.18 11.53
C SER A 47 1.27 11.12 11.90
N GLU A 48 1.90 9.95 11.81
CA GLU A 48 3.31 9.79 12.14
C GLU A 48 4.23 10.48 11.13
N ARG A 49 3.90 10.39 9.83
CA ARG A 49 4.65 11.05 8.76
C ARG A 49 4.42 12.55 8.77
N GLU A 50 3.19 13.00 9.04
CA GLU A 50 2.84 14.42 9.08
C GLU A 50 3.56 15.20 10.20
N LYS A 51 4.08 14.51 11.23
CA LYS A 51 4.91 15.13 12.28
C LYS A 51 6.30 15.52 11.81
N VAL A 52 6.79 14.93 10.72
CA VAL A 52 8.19 15.07 10.26
C VAL A 52 8.31 15.63 8.85
N ILE A 53 7.22 15.63 8.08
CA ILE A 53 7.14 16.21 6.74
C ILE A 53 5.79 16.89 6.54
N ASP A 54 5.75 17.90 5.67
CA ASP A 54 4.51 18.58 5.29
C ASP A 54 3.86 17.90 4.08
N PHE A 55 2.56 17.66 4.16
CA PHE A 55 1.76 17.14 3.05
C PHE A 55 1.02 18.24 2.31
N SER A 56 0.85 18.07 0.99
CA SER A 56 -0.16 18.79 0.24
C SER A 56 -1.56 18.28 0.59
N LYS A 57 -2.60 18.98 0.10
CA LYS A 57 -3.95 18.40 0.08
C LYS A 57 -3.94 17.09 -0.74
N PRO A 58 -4.72 16.08 -0.32
CA PRO A 58 -4.78 14.80 -1.04
C PRO A 58 -5.31 15.03 -2.46
N PHE A 59 -4.64 14.44 -3.46
CA PHE A 59 -5.10 14.47 -4.86
C PHE A 59 -6.04 13.31 -5.18
N MET A 60 -6.08 12.28 -4.32
CA MET A 60 -6.93 11.10 -4.43
C MET A 60 -7.37 10.68 -3.03
N THR A 61 -8.67 10.44 -2.86
CA THR A 61 -9.24 9.90 -1.62
C THR A 61 -9.58 8.44 -1.84
N LEU A 62 -8.98 7.56 -1.05
CA LEU A 62 -9.18 6.11 -1.12
C LEU A 62 -9.21 5.52 0.29
N GLY A 63 -9.70 4.28 0.40
CA GLY A 63 -9.81 3.54 1.66
C GLY A 63 -9.38 2.09 1.51
N ILE A 64 -9.27 1.39 2.65
CA ILE A 64 -8.95 -0.03 2.67
C ILE A 64 -10.17 -0.82 2.21
N SER A 65 -9.96 -1.77 1.29
CA SER A 65 -10.99 -2.69 0.82
C SER A 65 -10.39 -4.10 0.68
N ILE A 66 -11.25 -5.11 0.62
CA ILE A 66 -10.85 -6.52 0.55
C ILE A 66 -10.99 -7.00 -0.88
N LEU A 67 -9.88 -7.49 -1.45
CA LEU A 67 -9.89 -8.25 -2.68
C LEU A 67 -9.85 -9.74 -2.36
N TYR A 68 -10.82 -10.50 -2.86
CA TYR A 68 -10.84 -11.95 -2.72
C TYR A 68 -11.16 -12.60 -4.06
N ARG A 69 -10.62 -13.81 -4.28
CA ARG A 69 -10.98 -14.60 -5.45
C ARG A 69 -12.39 -15.15 -5.25
N VAL A 70 -13.30 -14.77 -6.14
CA VAL A 70 -14.62 -15.40 -6.22
C VAL A 70 -14.43 -16.87 -6.62
N HIS A 71 -14.82 -17.78 -5.74
CA HIS A 71 -14.93 -19.19 -6.08
C HIS A 71 -16.27 -19.35 -6.80
N LEU A 72 -16.21 -19.59 -8.12
CA LEU A 72 -17.39 -20.04 -8.86
C LEU A 72 -17.84 -21.34 -8.20
N ALA A 73 -19.11 -21.41 -7.79
CA ALA A 73 -19.69 -22.64 -7.27
C ALA A 73 -19.36 -23.78 -8.24
N ARG A 74 -18.80 -24.90 -7.73
CA ARG A 74 -18.61 -26.08 -8.58
C ARG A 74 -19.99 -26.42 -9.15
N LYS A 75 -20.06 -26.59 -10.47
CA LYS A 75 -21.27 -27.18 -11.08
C LYS A 75 -21.58 -28.47 -10.30
N PRO A 76 -22.83 -28.69 -9.88
CA PRO A 76 -23.19 -29.90 -9.15
C PRO A 76 -22.69 -31.11 -9.93
N GLY A 77 -21.97 -32.01 -9.28
CA GLY A 77 -21.57 -33.27 -9.89
C GLY A 77 -22.82 -34.10 -10.21
N TYR A 78 -22.71 -35.09 -11.10
CA TYR A 78 -23.83 -35.98 -11.44
C TYR A 78 -24.50 -36.63 -10.23
N PHE A 79 -23.73 -36.83 -9.14
CA PHE A 79 -24.18 -37.46 -7.91
C PHE A 79 -24.42 -36.46 -6.76
N SER A 80 -24.55 -35.16 -7.02
CA SER A 80 -24.78 -34.18 -5.95
C SER A 80 -26.10 -34.40 -5.19
N PHE A 81 -27.03 -35.17 -5.74
CA PHE A 81 -28.24 -35.61 -5.04
C PHE A 81 -27.92 -36.58 -3.88
N LEU A 82 -26.73 -37.19 -3.87
CA LEU A 82 -26.25 -38.05 -2.78
C LEU A 82 -25.55 -37.26 -1.67
N ASP A 83 -25.18 -35.99 -1.90
CA ASP A 83 -24.45 -35.16 -0.93
C ASP A 83 -25.12 -35.09 0.47
N PRO A 84 -26.46 -35.16 0.61
CA PRO A 84 -27.12 -35.21 1.92
C PRO A 84 -27.03 -36.56 2.66
N PHE A 85 -26.62 -37.65 2.01
CA PHE A 85 -26.58 -38.99 2.60
C PHE A 85 -25.17 -39.36 3.06
N SER A 86 -25.05 -40.06 4.19
CA SER A 86 -23.76 -40.56 4.67
C SER A 86 -23.25 -41.71 3.79
N PRO A 87 -21.94 -41.77 3.47
CA PRO A 87 -21.37 -42.93 2.79
C PRO A 87 -21.56 -44.19 3.64
N ALA A 88 -21.92 -45.31 3.02
CA ALA A 88 -21.96 -46.60 3.71
C ALA A 88 -20.53 -46.98 4.12
N VAL A 89 -20.33 -47.14 5.43
CA VAL A 89 -19.08 -47.61 6.05
C VAL A 89 -18.82 -49.06 5.67
#